data_AF-X5A3E4-F1
#
_entry.id   AF-X5A3E4-F1
#
_cell.length_a   1.000
_cell.length_b   1.000
_cell.length_c   1.000
_cell.angle_alpha   90.00
_cell.angle_beta   90.00
_cell.angle_gamma   90.00
#
_symmetry.space_group_name_H-M   'P 1'
#
loop_
_entity.id
_entity.type
_entity.pdbx_description
1 polymer ?
#
loop_
_entity_poly.entity_id
_entity_poly.type
_entity_poly.pdbx_seq_one_letter_code
_entity_poly.pdbx_strand_id
1 'polypeptide(L)'
;MDGRVQEGRSASLSRQRSVEVGGQGYTRLAETNPRSGRGERDFKKGDALLRQRPALIYTFIHDHRFKCRVSKMCDAFQVSRSGYYKWTRRKPSKREHRRKHLERRIRRIFLDSRRLYGSPKITEVLRKEGVPVSEKTVM
;
A
#
# COMPACT_ATOMS: atom_id res chain seq x y z
N MET A 1 -38.95 -54.27 11.59
CA MET A 1 -39.53 -54.02 12.93
C MET A 1 -38.49 -53.23 13.68
N ASP A 2 -38.63 -51.99 14.12
CA ASP A 2 -39.63 -50.91 14.16
C ASP A 2 -38.76 -49.69 14.59
N GLY A 3 -38.93 -48.42 14.21
CA GLY A 3 -40.10 -47.59 14.03
C GLY A 3 -39.97 -46.37 14.98
N ARG A 4 -40.20 -45.15 14.44
CA ARG A 4 -40.43 -43.82 15.11
C ARG A 4 -39.19 -43.08 15.72
N VAL A 5 -38.76 -41.85 15.38
CA VAL A 5 -39.30 -40.54 14.89
C VAL A 5 -39.25 -39.43 15.97
N GLN A 6 -38.62 -38.29 15.57
CA GLN A 6 -38.71 -36.87 16.04
C GLN A 6 -38.18 -36.52 17.45
N GLU A 7 -37.61 -35.36 17.78
CA GLU A 7 -37.52 -33.97 17.24
C GLU A 7 -36.35 -33.31 18.03
N GLY A 8 -35.54 -32.33 17.62
CA GLY A 8 -35.78 -31.07 16.91
C GLY A 8 -34.82 -29.99 17.48
N ARG A 9 -34.67 -28.88 16.73
CA ARG A 9 -34.02 -27.58 17.10
C ARG A 9 -32.48 -27.59 17.08
N SER A 10 -31.76 -26.66 16.48
CA SER A 10 -32.09 -25.37 15.86
C SER A 10 -30.90 -24.91 15.01
N ALA A 11 -31.23 -24.18 13.95
CA ALA A 11 -30.32 -23.58 12.98
C ALA A 11 -29.27 -22.63 13.59
N SER A 12 -28.09 -22.61 12.98
CA SER A 12 -27.48 -21.34 12.55
C SER A 12 -26.41 -21.61 11.50
N LEU A 13 -26.84 -21.50 10.25
CA LEU A 13 -26.02 -21.29 9.07
C LEU A 13 -25.02 -20.16 9.34
N SER A 14 -23.73 -20.49 9.43
CA SER A 14 -22.67 -19.49 9.42
C SER A 14 -22.66 -18.82 8.04
N ARG A 15 -23.36 -17.69 7.96
CA ARG A 15 -23.41 -16.72 6.86
C ARG A 15 -22.01 -16.49 6.30
N GLN A 16 -21.73 -17.13 5.16
CA GLN A 16 -20.73 -16.65 4.22
C GLN A 16 -21.16 -15.25 3.77
N ARG A 17 -20.53 -14.21 4.31
CA ARG A 17 -20.74 -12.84 3.83
C ARG A 17 -19.69 -12.55 2.75
N SER A 18 -20.10 -12.79 1.51
CA SER A 18 -19.50 -12.19 0.33
C SER A 18 -19.40 -10.67 0.55
N VAL A 19 -18.22 -10.11 0.39
CA VAL A 19 -18.05 -8.65 0.32
C VAL A 19 -17.59 -8.33 -1.09
N GLU A 20 -18.58 -8.10 -1.94
CA GLU A 20 -18.42 -7.31 -3.15
C GLU A 20 -17.96 -5.90 -2.75
N VAL A 21 -16.88 -5.42 -3.36
CA VAL A 21 -16.59 -3.97 -3.36
C VAL A 21 -16.30 -3.57 -4.79
N GLY A 22 -17.39 -3.43 -5.54
CA GLY A 22 -17.40 -2.65 -6.76
C GLY A 22 -17.23 -1.16 -6.44
N GLY A 23 -16.41 -0.51 -7.27
CA GLY A 23 -16.76 0.76 -7.88
C GLY A 23 -16.82 2.04 -7.06
N GLN A 24 -15.88 2.92 -7.41
CA GLN A 24 -16.12 4.35 -7.70
C GLN A 24 -16.08 5.38 -6.56
N GLY A 25 -15.19 6.36 -6.77
CA GLY A 25 -15.53 7.77 -6.62
C GLY A 25 -15.29 8.39 -5.25
N TYR A 26 -14.09 8.95 -5.05
CA TYR A 26 -14.06 10.31 -4.51
C TYR A 26 -12.94 11.10 -5.17
N THR A 27 -13.37 12.15 -5.86
CA THR A 27 -12.60 13.24 -6.43
C THR A 27 -11.81 13.99 -5.36
N ARG A 28 -10.66 14.52 -5.81
CA ARG A 28 -9.80 15.53 -5.17
C ARG A 28 -10.56 16.52 -4.28
N LEU A 29 -10.04 16.85 -3.10
CA LEU A 29 -9.64 18.21 -2.66
C LEU A 29 -9.19 18.20 -1.18
N ALA A 30 -8.33 19.16 -0.87
CA ALA A 30 -7.67 19.34 0.40
C ALA A 30 -8.67 19.69 1.51
N GLU A 31 -8.60 18.97 2.63
CA GLU A 31 -9.22 19.41 3.87
C GLU A 31 -8.13 19.50 4.93
N THR A 32 -7.86 20.75 5.30
CA THR A 32 -7.03 21.16 6.42
C THR A 32 -7.57 20.50 7.70
N ASN A 33 -6.74 19.70 8.38
CA ASN A 33 -7.16 19.11 9.64
C ASN A 33 -7.18 20.21 10.73
N PRO A 34 -8.34 20.52 11.34
CA PRO A 34 -8.44 21.57 12.34
C PRO A 34 -7.79 21.15 13.66
N ARG A 35 -7.28 22.18 14.35
CA ARG A 35 -6.51 22.14 15.59
C ARG A 35 -7.28 21.52 16.77
N SER A 36 -6.61 20.67 17.54
CA SER A 36 -6.72 20.52 19.01
C SER A 36 -5.58 19.60 19.47
N GLY A 37 -4.78 19.81 20.50
CA GLY A 37 -4.62 20.86 21.51
C GLY A 37 -3.72 20.25 22.62
N ARG A 38 -2.62 20.95 22.95
CA ARG A 38 -1.72 20.82 24.13
C ARG A 38 -0.84 19.57 24.28
N GLY A 39 0.48 19.83 24.24
CA GLY A 39 1.55 18.89 24.61
C GLY A 39 2.86 19.22 23.90
N GLU A 40 3.49 20.33 24.29
CA GLU A 40 4.70 20.87 23.69
C GLU A 40 5.93 19.98 23.94
N ARG A 41 6.46 19.40 22.86
CA ARG A 41 7.89 19.06 22.70
C ARG A 41 8.28 19.28 21.24
N ASP A 42 8.79 20.48 20.98
CA ASP A 42 9.28 20.91 19.68
C ASP A 42 10.52 20.12 19.23
N PHE A 43 10.33 19.07 18.42
CA PHE A 43 11.39 18.49 17.58
C PHE A 43 11.41 19.21 16.22
N LYS A 44 11.72 20.51 16.25
CA LYS A 44 11.60 21.44 15.11
C LYS A 44 12.46 21.12 13.88
N LYS A 45 13.42 20.19 13.96
CA LYS A 45 14.40 19.94 12.88
C LYS A 45 14.16 18.67 12.04
N GLY A 46 13.26 17.76 12.44
CA GLY A 46 13.00 16.50 11.71
C GLY A 46 11.62 16.35 11.07
N ASP A 47 10.68 17.24 11.39
CA ASP A 47 9.24 17.06 11.12
C ASP A 47 8.83 17.37 9.66
N ALA A 48 9.61 18.21 8.97
CA ALA A 48 9.24 18.71 7.64
C ALA A 48 9.19 17.62 6.55
N LEU A 49 10.09 16.64 6.59
CA LEU A 49 10.16 15.58 5.56
C LEU A 49 9.06 14.53 5.72
N LEU A 50 8.67 14.23 6.97
CA LEU A 50 7.67 13.21 7.28
C LEU A 50 6.25 13.72 7.02
N ARG A 51 5.95 14.98 7.32
CA ARG A 51 4.62 15.59 7.07
C ARG A 51 4.24 15.66 5.59
N GLN A 52 5.21 15.78 4.69
CA GLN A 52 4.95 15.95 3.26
C GLN A 52 4.50 14.65 2.56
N ARG A 53 4.75 13.47 3.16
CA ARG A 53 4.42 12.18 2.53
C ARG A 53 3.85 11.21 3.57
N PRO A 54 2.53 11.18 3.79
CA PRO A 54 1.87 10.26 4.72
C PRO A 54 2.25 8.78 4.52
N ALA A 55 2.61 8.39 3.29
CA ALA A 55 3.12 7.07 2.98
C ALA A 55 4.44 6.73 3.72
N LEU A 56 5.37 7.69 3.86
CA LEU A 56 6.64 7.47 4.55
C LEU A 56 6.43 7.31 6.06
N ILE A 57 5.53 8.11 6.65
CA ILE A 57 5.13 7.96 8.06
C ILE A 57 4.56 6.56 8.29
N TYR A 58 3.61 6.12 7.46
CA TYR A 58 3.02 4.80 7.64
C TYR A 58 4.02 3.66 7.43
N THR A 59 4.98 3.80 6.51
CA THR A 59 6.11 2.85 6.38
C THR A 59 6.93 2.80 7.66
N PHE A 60 7.34 3.95 8.21
CA PHE A 60 8.10 4.01 9.45
C PHE A 60 7.37 3.35 10.63
N ILE A 61 6.07 3.66 10.80
CA ILE A 61 5.20 3.04 11.80
C ILE A 61 5.12 1.53 11.58
N HIS A 62 5.00 1.08 10.32
CA HIS A 62 4.94 -0.34 9.99
C HIS A 62 6.25 -1.06 10.35
N ASP A 63 7.40 -0.50 10.04
CA ASP A 63 8.70 -1.13 10.29
C ASP A 63 8.97 -1.26 11.80
N HIS A 64 8.49 -0.31 12.61
CA HIS A 64 8.72 -0.26 14.06
C HIS A 64 7.56 -0.80 14.90
N ARG A 65 6.51 -1.37 14.28
CA ARG A 65 5.27 -1.83 14.94
C ARG A 65 5.47 -2.86 16.06
N PHE A 66 6.58 -3.59 16.04
CA PHE A 66 6.91 -4.60 17.06
C PHE A 66 7.66 -4.02 18.26
N LYS A 67 8.32 -2.87 18.09
CA LYS A 67 9.06 -2.18 19.16
C LYS A 67 8.18 -1.19 19.92
N CYS A 68 7.28 -0.53 19.20
CA CYS A 68 6.41 0.52 19.74
C CYS A 68 4.95 0.28 19.37
N ARG A 69 4.03 0.60 20.29
CA ARG A 69 2.58 0.50 20.01
C ARG A 69 2.21 1.45 18.88
N VAL A 70 1.54 0.92 17.85
CA VAL A 70 1.07 1.68 16.68
C VAL A 70 0.28 2.93 17.08
N SER A 71 -0.60 2.83 18.08
CA SER A 71 -1.38 4.00 18.57
C SER A 71 -0.46 5.15 18.98
N LYS A 72 0.55 4.88 19.82
CA LYS A 72 1.48 5.92 20.29
C LYS A 72 2.28 6.56 19.15
N MET A 73 2.65 5.76 18.14
CA MET A 73 3.35 6.30 16.98
C MET A 73 2.41 7.13 16.08
N CYS A 74 1.17 6.69 15.88
CA CYS A 74 0.17 7.49 15.16
C CYS A 74 -0.06 8.84 15.84
N ASP A 75 -0.17 8.85 17.17
CA ASP A 75 -0.34 10.07 17.96
C ASP A 75 0.90 10.97 17.84
N ALA A 76 2.11 10.41 17.92
CA ALA A 76 3.37 11.15 17.78
C ALA A 76 3.55 11.80 16.40
N PHE A 77 3.13 11.11 15.33
CA PHE A 77 3.19 11.63 13.96
C PHE A 77 1.93 12.40 13.53
N GLN A 78 0.96 12.58 14.43
CA GLN A 78 -0.31 13.26 14.16
C GLN A 78 -1.08 12.69 12.94
N VAL A 79 -1.04 11.36 12.78
CA VAL A 79 -1.74 10.64 11.71
C VAL A 79 -2.88 9.79 12.27
N SER A 80 -3.92 9.56 11.48
CA SER A 80 -5.05 8.74 11.93
C SER A 80 -4.70 7.25 11.95
N ARG A 81 -5.11 6.57 13.02
CA ARG A 81 -5.01 5.10 13.14
C ARG A 81 -5.76 4.37 12.03
N SER A 82 -6.95 4.87 11.68
CA SER A 82 -7.75 4.35 10.57
C SER A 82 -7.03 4.50 9.22
N GLY A 83 -6.32 5.61 9.01
CA GLY A 83 -5.47 5.85 7.85
C GLY A 83 -4.32 4.84 7.75
N TYR A 84 -3.67 4.53 8.86
CA TYR A 84 -2.63 3.49 8.93
C TYR A 84 -3.16 2.12 8.51
N TYR A 85 -4.22 1.62 9.14
CA TYR A 85 -4.76 0.30 8.81
C TYR A 85 -5.33 0.25 7.39
N LYS A 86 -5.92 1.35 6.90
CA LYS A 86 -6.32 1.45 5.49
C LYS A 86 -5.11 1.33 4.58
N TRP A 87 -4.01 2.03 4.89
CA TRP A 87 -2.76 1.95 4.13
C TRP A 87 -2.16 0.55 4.11
N THR A 88 -2.10 -0.15 5.25
CA THR A 88 -1.59 -1.53 5.32
C THR A 88 -2.43 -2.51 4.49
N ARG A 89 -3.74 -2.27 4.37
CA ARG A 89 -4.66 -3.13 3.60
C ARG A 89 -4.74 -2.75 2.11
N ARG A 90 -4.06 -1.69 1.66
CA ARG A 90 -4.12 -1.27 0.24
C ARG A 90 -3.51 -2.36 -0.63
N LYS A 91 -4.32 -2.89 -1.55
CA LYS A 91 -3.84 -3.78 -2.60
C LYS A 91 -3.12 -2.96 -3.68
N PRO A 92 -2.01 -3.48 -4.24
CA PRO A 92 -1.32 -2.80 -5.32
C PRO A 92 -2.23 -2.65 -6.55
N SER A 93 -2.19 -1.49 -7.20
CA SER A 93 -2.99 -1.23 -8.40
C SER A 93 -2.47 -1.99 -9.62
N LYS A 94 -3.28 -2.15 -10.68
CA LYS A 94 -2.81 -2.74 -11.96
C LYS A 94 -1.57 -2.00 -12.51
N ARG A 95 -1.54 -0.67 -12.37
CA ARG A 95 -0.40 0.17 -12.78
C ARG A 95 0.85 -0.12 -11.96
N GLU A 96 0.69 -0.31 -10.65
CA GLU A 96 1.81 -0.64 -9.76
C GLU A 96 2.39 -2.03 -10.07
N HIS A 97 1.54 -3.02 -10.35
CA HIS A 97 1.97 -4.34 -10.81
C HIS A 97 2.76 -4.24 -12.12
N ARG A 98 2.24 -3.51 -13.12
CA ARG A 98 2.94 -3.27 -14.38
C ARG A 98 4.30 -2.61 -14.16
N ARG A 99 4.38 -1.62 -13.27
CA ARG A 99 5.64 -0.95 -12.92
C ARG A 99 6.63 -1.91 -12.27
N LYS A 100 6.20 -2.70 -11.28
CA LYS A 100 7.05 -3.71 -10.63
C LYS A 100 7.52 -4.80 -11.60
N HIS A 101 6.66 -5.21 -12.54
CA HIS A 101 7.05 -6.16 -13.58
C HIS A 101 8.10 -5.57 -14.52
N LEU A 102 7.89 -4.33 -14.98
CA LEU A 102 8.84 -3.62 -15.83
C LEU A 102 10.19 -3.43 -15.12
N GLU A 103 10.18 -3.00 -13.85
CA GLU A 103 11.37 -2.82 -13.04
C GLU A 103 12.19 -4.12 -12.90
N ARG A 104 11.52 -5.26 -12.70
CA ARG A 104 12.20 -6.57 -12.68
C ARG A 104 12.90 -6.89 -14.00
N ARG A 105 12.28 -6.57 -15.14
CA ARG A 105 12.87 -6.78 -16.47
C ARG A 105 14.05 -5.86 -16.71
N ILE A 106 13.93 -4.58 -16.39
CA ILE A 106 15.02 -3.60 -16.45
C ILE A 106 16.21 -4.09 -15.64
N ARG A 107 15.98 -4.51 -14.39
CA ARG A 107 17.04 -5.04 -13.51
C ARG A 107 17.71 -6.28 -14.10
N ARG A 108 16.94 -7.21 -14.68
CA ARG A 108 17.46 -8.39 -15.36
C ARG A 108 18.39 -7.99 -16.51
N ILE A 109 17.91 -7.20 -17.47
CA ILE A 109 18.70 -6.76 -18.63
C ILE A 109 19.97 -6.01 -18.18
N PHE A 110 19.84 -5.16 -17.16
CA PHE A 110 20.98 -4.44 -16.61
C PHE A 110 22.05 -5.40 -16.05
N LEU A 111 21.65 -6.41 -15.28
CA LEU A 111 22.59 -7.40 -14.73
C LEU A 111 23.18 -8.31 -15.82
N ASP A 112 22.37 -8.78 -16.77
CA ASP A 112 22.79 -9.64 -17.88
C ASP A 112 23.79 -8.91 -18.79
N SER A 113 23.64 -7.58 -18.96
CA SER A 113 24.58 -6.73 -19.68
C SER A 113 25.88 -6.44 -18.92
N ARG A 114 26.13 -7.09 -17.77
CA ARG A 114 27.22 -6.77 -16.83
C ARG A 114 27.23 -5.29 -16.42
N ARG A 115 26.04 -4.70 -16.27
CA ARG A 115 25.83 -3.30 -15.85
C ARG A 115 26.34 -2.26 -16.87
N LEU A 116 26.60 -2.67 -18.11
CA LEU A 116 27.11 -1.79 -19.17
C LEU A 116 25.99 -1.00 -19.87
N TYR A 117 24.77 -1.52 -19.89
CA TYR A 117 23.68 -0.90 -20.62
C TYR A 117 23.02 0.21 -19.80
N GLY A 118 22.96 1.41 -20.38
CA GLY A 118 22.16 2.53 -19.87
C GLY A 118 20.71 2.50 -20.38
N SER A 119 19.94 3.52 -19.98
CA SER A 119 18.51 3.65 -20.32
C SER A 119 18.19 3.49 -21.81
N PRO A 120 18.96 4.08 -22.76
CA PRO A 120 18.68 3.91 -24.19
C PRO A 120 18.77 2.44 -24.65
N LYS A 121 19.85 1.74 -24.30
CA LYS A 121 20.08 0.33 -24.70
C LYS A 121 19.10 -0.61 -24.04
N ILE A 122 18.77 -0.39 -22.76
CA ILE A 122 17.76 -1.19 -22.07
C ILE A 122 16.38 -0.98 -22.72
N THR A 123 16.05 0.24 -23.11
CA THR A 123 14.79 0.55 -23.81
C THR A 123 14.71 -0.17 -25.15
N GLU A 124 15.80 -0.21 -25.91
CA GLU A 124 15.87 -0.95 -27.18
C GLU A 124 15.64 -2.45 -26.97
N VAL A 125 16.30 -3.05 -25.99
CA VAL A 125 16.12 -4.48 -25.64
C VAL A 125 14.66 -4.75 -25.25
N LEU A 126 14.07 -3.92 -24.38
CA LEU A 126 12.67 -4.08 -23.98
C LEU A 126 11.69 -3.98 -25.16
N ARG A 127 11.97 -3.10 -26.12
CA ARG A 127 11.17 -2.98 -27.36
C ARG A 127 11.31 -4.22 -28.24
N LYS A 128 12.52 -4.77 -28.38
CA LYS A 128 12.77 -6.03 -29.10
C LYS A 128 12.04 -7.21 -28.45
N GLU A 129 11.91 -7.20 -27.12
CA GLU A 129 11.11 -8.18 -26.36
C GLU A 129 9.59 -7.88 -26.36
N GLY A 130 9.11 -6.99 -27.24
CA GLY A 130 7.69 -6.69 -27.42
C GLY A 130 7.08 -5.77 -26.35
N VAL A 131 7.87 -5.11 -25.52
CA VAL A 131 7.36 -4.17 -24.49
C VAL A 131 7.43 -2.74 -25.00
N PRO A 132 6.28 -2.07 -25.24
CA PRO A 132 6.27 -0.67 -25.62
C PRO A 132 6.59 0.21 -24.39
N VAL A 133 7.82 0.71 -24.34
CA VAL A 133 8.29 1.67 -23.33
C VAL A 133 9.05 2.83 -23.96
N SER A 134 8.95 3.99 -23.31
CA SER A 134 9.80 5.15 -23.58
C SER A 134 11.00 5.15 -22.64
N GLU A 135 12.09 5.77 -23.07
CA GLU A 135 13.32 5.89 -22.28
C GLU A 135 13.08 6.56 -20.92
N LYS A 136 12.23 7.59 -20.88
CA LYS A 136 11.81 8.26 -19.63
C LYS A 136 11.11 7.33 -18.63
N THR A 137 10.54 6.22 -19.10
CA THR A 137 9.87 5.25 -18.22
C THR A 137 10.87 4.28 -17.56
N VAL A 138 12.06 4.14 -18.16
CA VAL A 138 13.16 3.30 -17.64
C VAL A 138 14.01 4.07 -16.60
N MET A 139 14.03 5.40 -16.69
CA MET A 139 14.72 6.33 -15.78
C MET A 139 13.94 6.62 -14.48
#